data_AF-A0AAV9UXI9-F1
#
_entry.id   AF-A0AAV9UXI9-F1
#
_cell.length_a   1.000
_cell.length_b   1.000
_cell.length_c   1.000
_cell.angle_alpha   90.00
_cell.angle_beta   90.00
_cell.angle_gamma   90.00
#
_symmetry.space_group_name_H-M   'P 1'
#
loop_
_entity.id
_entity.type
_entity.pdbx_description
1 polymer ?
#
loop_
_entity_poly.entity_id
_entity_poly.type
_entity_poly.pdbx_seq_one_letter_code
_entity_poly.pdbx_strand_id
1 'polypeptide(L)'
;MSEANPTHYPALTLLGRLWLLKSQQYLSKISEDGSNSSSSGGSFPFTNNDWTSADEDRDTAEQDRKRQEGVYVDARTCLFPAVEFLGRAVDGMEESGRGVSGDVYVLQAEANMSLGNVTVSSEAQSYFRTAVEALKKASMIEGFRLPIHLERYLRSFEFVLYDD
;
A
#
# COMPACT_ATOMS: atom_id res chain seq x y z
N MET A 1 32.72 21.35 13.69
CA MET A 1 31.27 21.61 13.88
C MET A 1 30.51 20.49 13.19
N SER A 2 30.12 19.49 13.96
CA SER A 2 29.38 18.31 13.49
C SER A 2 27.88 18.60 13.53
N GLU A 3 27.34 19.15 12.44
CA GLU A 3 25.90 19.37 12.31
C GLU A 3 25.25 18.04 11.91
N ALA A 4 25.03 17.21 12.93
CA ALA A 4 24.33 15.95 12.80
C ALA A 4 22.83 16.24 12.60
N ASN A 5 22.35 16.08 11.38
CA ASN A 5 21.01 15.55 11.17
C ASN A 5 21.03 14.45 10.12
N PRO A 6 21.75 13.34 10.38
CA PRO A 6 21.57 12.13 9.60
C PRO A 6 20.13 11.68 9.84
N THR A 7 19.32 11.76 8.79
CA THR A 7 17.99 11.15 8.63
C THR A 7 17.58 10.27 9.81
N HIS A 8 16.81 10.82 10.76
CA HIS A 8 16.33 10.05 11.90
C HIS A 8 15.22 9.10 11.41
N TYR A 9 15.61 7.95 10.85
CA TYR A 9 14.71 6.95 10.29
C TYR A 9 13.56 6.55 11.23
N PRO A 10 13.75 6.49 12.57
CA PRO A 10 12.64 6.28 13.50
C PRO A 10 11.60 7.40 13.48
N ALA A 11 12.02 8.67 13.28
CA ALA A 11 11.09 9.79 13.17
C ALA A 11 10.31 9.74 11.85
N LEU A 12 10.96 9.37 10.74
CA LEU A 12 10.29 9.15 9.45
C LEU A 12 9.26 8.02 9.56
N THR A 13 9.64 6.90 10.18
CA THR A 13 8.73 5.77 10.43
C THR A 13 7.51 6.20 11.25
N LEU A 14 7.74 6.95 12.33
CA LEU A 14 6.65 7.44 13.18
C LEU A 14 5.72 8.38 12.42
N LEU A 15 6.28 9.32 11.65
CA LEU A 15 5.51 10.28 10.88
C LEU A 15 4.66 9.57 9.81
N GLY A 16 5.26 8.62 9.08
CA GLY A 16 4.53 7.80 8.11
C GLY A 16 3.40 7.00 8.74
N ARG A 17 3.65 6.38 9.90
CA ARG A 17 2.61 5.68 10.68
C ARG A 17 1.47 6.60 11.13
N LEU A 18 1.77 7.83 11.54
CA LEU A 18 0.75 8.80 11.93
C LEU A 18 -0.16 9.16 10.76
N TRP A 19 0.42 9.38 9.58
CA TRP A 19 -0.34 9.65 8.35
C TRP A 19 -1.18 8.45 7.92
N LEU A 20 -0.64 7.23 8.03
CA LEU A 20 -1.38 5.99 7.78
C LEU A 20 -2.54 5.78 8.77
N LEU A 21 -2.37 6.16 10.04
CA LEU A 21 -3.45 6.11 11.03
C LEU A 21 -4.52 7.17 10.72
N LYS A 22 -4.10 8.38 10.35
CA LYS A 22 -5.01 9.46 10.00
C LYS A 22 -5.87 9.11 8.78
N SER A 23 -5.34 8.34 7.83
CA SER A 23 -6.09 7.94 6.63
C SER A 23 -7.23 6.95 6.92
N GLN A 24 -7.17 6.20 8.03
CA GLN A 24 -8.16 5.16 8.35
C GLN A 24 -9.60 5.68 8.42
N GLN A 25 -9.80 6.93 8.86
CA GLN A 25 -11.14 7.55 8.90
C GLN A 25 -11.77 7.76 7.51
N TYR A 26 -10.95 7.86 6.46
CA TYR A 26 -11.41 8.01 5.08
C TYR A 26 -11.57 6.63 4.43
N LEU A 27 -10.66 5.70 4.73
CA LEU A 27 -10.76 4.31 4.29
C LEU A 27 -12.03 3.63 4.83
N SER A 28 -12.41 3.90 6.08
CA SER A 28 -13.66 3.38 6.65
C SER A 28 -14.88 3.90 5.89
N LYS A 29 -14.92 5.19 5.57
CA LYS A 29 -16.01 5.79 4.78
C LYS A 29 -16.10 5.20 3.36
N ILE A 30 -14.94 4.95 2.74
CA ILE A 30 -14.87 4.26 1.44
C ILE A 30 -15.44 2.85 1.54
N SER A 31 -15.12 2.10 2.60
CA SER A 31 -15.66 0.74 2.80
C SER A 31 -17.17 0.72 3.05
N GLU A 32 -17.70 1.73 3.75
CA GLU A 32 -19.14 1.88 4.00
C GLU A 32 -19.90 2.19 2.70
N ASP A 33 -19.37 3.11 1.88
CA ASP A 33 -19.95 3.50 0.59
C ASP A 33 -19.87 2.37 -0.46
N GLY A 34 -18.84 1.52 -0.39
CA GLY A 34 -18.72 0.31 -1.20
C GLY A 34 -19.70 -0.80 -0.80
N SER A 35 -20.03 -0.92 0.49
CA SER A 35 -20.89 -1.99 1.02
C SER A 35 -22.37 -1.84 0.63
N ASN A 36 -22.81 -0.64 0.25
CA ASN A 36 -24.17 -0.39 -0.23
C ASN A 36 -24.40 -0.78 -1.71
N SER A 37 -23.35 -1.23 -2.41
CA SER A 37 -23.42 -1.69 -3.81
C SER A 37 -23.34 -3.22 -3.85
N SER A 38 -24.48 -3.91 -3.78
CA SER A 38 -24.51 -5.38 -3.77
C SER A 38 -24.29 -5.97 -5.17
N SER A 39 -23.11 -6.57 -5.42
CA SER A 39 -22.98 -7.88 -6.10
C SER A 39 -21.55 -8.41 -6.06
N SER A 40 -21.43 -9.68 -5.65
CA SER A 40 -20.31 -10.63 -5.83
C SER A 40 -18.91 -10.30 -5.29
N GLY A 41 -18.53 -11.08 -4.26
CA GLY A 41 -17.16 -11.57 -4.09
C GLY A 41 -16.22 -10.61 -3.36
N GLY A 42 -15.64 -11.08 -2.25
CA GLY A 42 -14.46 -10.44 -1.67
C GLY A 42 -13.29 -10.56 -2.63
N SER A 43 -13.25 -9.68 -3.63
CA SER A 43 -12.15 -9.56 -4.57
C SER A 43 -11.28 -8.40 -4.12
N PHE A 44 -10.04 -8.72 -3.77
CA PHE A 44 -8.99 -7.72 -3.76
C PHE A 44 -8.93 -7.08 -5.16
N PRO A 45 -8.66 -5.78 -5.31
CA PRO A 45 -8.73 -5.08 -6.60
C PRO A 45 -7.74 -5.57 -7.68
N PHE A 46 -7.00 -6.67 -7.44
CA PHE A 46 -6.07 -7.28 -8.39
C PHE A 46 -6.34 -8.78 -8.66
N THR A 47 -7.44 -9.37 -8.14
CA THR A 47 -7.74 -10.81 -8.37
C THR A 47 -8.71 -11.10 -9.52
N ASN A 48 -9.16 -10.11 -10.29
CA ASN A 48 -9.94 -10.38 -11.50
C ASN A 48 -8.99 -10.84 -12.61
N ASN A 49 -8.65 -12.13 -12.58
CA ASN A 49 -7.98 -12.79 -13.70
C ASN A 49 -9.03 -13.50 -14.57
N ASP A 50 -9.98 -12.75 -15.13
CA ASP A 50 -10.87 -13.22 -16.20
C ASP A 50 -10.87 -12.22 -17.37
N TRP A 51 -9.85 -12.33 -18.22
CA TRP A 51 -9.42 -11.36 -19.24
C TRP A 51 -10.37 -11.19 -20.45
N THR A 52 -11.68 -11.41 -20.35
CA THR A 52 -12.59 -11.28 -21.51
C THR A 52 -14.01 -10.81 -21.19
N SER A 53 -14.22 -9.52 -20.89
CA SER A 53 -15.52 -8.85 -21.17
C SER A 53 -15.47 -7.33 -21.19
N ALA A 54 -16.16 -6.72 -22.17
CA ALA A 54 -16.31 -5.26 -22.31
C ALA A 54 -17.08 -4.58 -21.15
N ASP A 55 -17.73 -5.38 -20.30
CA ASP A 55 -18.41 -4.90 -19.10
C ASP A 55 -17.43 -4.56 -17.96
N GLU A 56 -16.26 -5.22 -17.87
CA GLU A 56 -15.22 -4.86 -16.87
C GLU A 56 -14.53 -3.53 -17.18
N ASP A 57 -14.34 -3.17 -18.46
CA ASP A 57 -13.76 -1.88 -18.85
C ASP A 57 -14.64 -0.70 -18.42
N ARG A 58 -15.97 -0.87 -18.50
CA ARG A 58 -16.93 0.15 -18.03
C ARG A 58 -16.92 0.25 -16.51
N ASP A 59 -16.95 -0.89 -15.82
CA ASP A 59 -16.90 -0.91 -14.35
C ASP A 59 -15.58 -0.32 -13.82
N THR A 60 -14.46 -0.58 -14.50
CA THR A 60 -13.15 0.01 -14.17
C THR A 60 -13.15 1.52 -14.39
N ALA A 61 -13.69 2.01 -15.50
CA ALA A 61 -13.78 3.44 -15.78
C ALA A 61 -14.68 4.18 -14.77
N GLU A 62 -15.80 3.57 -14.38
CA GLU A 62 -16.69 4.13 -13.36
C GLU A 62 -16.04 4.16 -11.97
N GLN A 63 -15.32 3.09 -11.60
CA GLN A 63 -14.55 3.05 -10.37
C GLN A 63 -13.42 4.09 -10.36
N ASP A 64 -12.67 4.22 -11.45
CA ASP A 64 -11.59 5.20 -11.56
C ASP A 64 -12.14 6.63 -11.45
N ARG A 65 -13.30 6.92 -12.08
CA ARG A 65 -14.00 8.20 -11.91
C ARG A 65 -14.36 8.44 -10.43
N LYS A 66 -14.84 7.42 -9.72
CA LYS A 66 -15.15 7.53 -8.29
C LYS A 66 -13.89 7.80 -7.46
N ARG A 67 -12.76 7.15 -7.77
CA ARG A 67 -11.47 7.34 -7.09
C ARG A 67 -10.88 8.74 -7.30
N GLN A 68 -11.32 9.45 -8.33
CA GLN A 68 -10.90 10.83 -8.61
C GLN A 68 -11.58 11.88 -7.73
N GLU A 69 -12.63 11.52 -6.98
CA GLU A 69 -13.50 12.49 -6.31
C GLU A 69 -13.69 12.22 -4.80
N GLY A 70 -14.15 13.25 -4.08
CA GLY A 70 -14.64 13.14 -2.70
C GLY A 70 -13.66 12.48 -1.73
N VAL A 71 -14.17 11.48 -1.00
CA VAL A 71 -13.43 10.81 0.08
C VAL A 71 -12.14 10.11 -0.38
N TYR A 72 -12.05 9.74 -1.67
CA TYR A 72 -10.82 9.15 -2.23
C TYR A 72 -9.70 10.18 -2.37
N VAL A 73 -10.03 11.44 -2.68
CA VAL A 73 -9.05 12.55 -2.69
C VAL A 73 -8.53 12.82 -1.28
N ASP A 74 -9.43 12.84 -0.29
CA ASP A 74 -9.06 13.05 1.11
C ASP A 74 -8.16 11.91 1.64
N ALA A 75 -8.50 10.66 1.29
CA ALA A 75 -7.70 9.49 1.63
C ALA A 75 -6.30 9.59 1.02
N ARG A 76 -6.18 9.90 -0.28
CA ARG A 76 -4.90 10.11 -0.96
C ARG A 76 -4.07 11.21 -0.32
N THR A 77 -4.69 12.34 0.03
CA THR A 77 -4.02 13.47 0.70
C THR A 77 -3.34 13.05 2.01
N CYS A 78 -3.88 12.03 2.70
CA CYS A 78 -3.24 11.46 3.89
C CYS A 78 -2.26 10.32 3.58
N LEU A 79 -2.51 9.52 2.54
CA LEU A 79 -1.72 8.34 2.20
C LEU A 79 -0.42 8.67 1.44
N PHE A 80 -0.40 9.71 0.62
CA PHE A 80 0.82 10.19 -0.04
C PHE A 80 1.97 10.45 0.96
N PRO A 81 1.79 11.27 2.02
CA PRO A 81 2.86 11.48 2.99
C PRO A 81 3.21 10.20 3.76
N ALA A 82 2.25 9.29 3.98
CA ALA A 82 2.56 8.01 4.62
C ALA A 82 3.55 7.18 3.80
N VAL A 83 3.27 7.01 2.50
CA VAL A 83 4.14 6.28 1.56
C VAL A 83 5.51 6.95 1.44
N GLU A 84 5.55 8.28 1.30
CA GLU A 84 6.80 9.07 1.21
C GLU A 84 7.70 8.89 2.44
N PHE A 85 7.15 9.09 3.65
CA PHE A 85 7.97 9.01 4.87
C PHE A 85 8.42 7.57 5.16
N LEU A 86 7.58 6.57 4.89
CA LEU A 86 7.95 5.16 5.09
C LEU A 86 8.98 4.69 4.06
N GLY A 87 8.84 5.09 2.79
CA GLY A 87 9.83 4.82 1.74
C GLY A 87 11.20 5.38 2.13
N ARG A 88 11.27 6.67 2.46
CA ARG A 88 12.52 7.31 2.91
C ARG A 88 13.11 6.69 4.18
N ALA A 89 12.27 6.18 5.07
CA ALA A 89 12.75 5.48 6.26
C ALA A 89 13.42 4.15 5.89
N VAL A 90 12.79 3.37 5.01
CA VAL A 90 13.31 2.09 4.51
C VAL A 90 14.59 2.31 3.72
N ASP A 91 14.58 3.17 2.70
CA ASP A 91 15.75 3.46 1.85
C ASP A 91 16.95 3.86 2.72
N GLY A 92 16.72 4.79 3.65
CA GLY A 92 17.76 5.25 4.54
C GLY A 92 18.29 4.17 5.51
N MET A 93 17.42 3.30 6.02
CA MET A 93 17.85 2.17 6.85
C MET A 93 18.62 1.12 6.05
N GLU A 94 18.22 0.82 4.82
CA GLU A 94 18.93 -0.07 3.90
C GLU A 94 20.33 0.48 3.58
N GLU A 95 20.44 1.76 3.21
CA GLU A 95 21.71 2.45 2.94
C GLU A 95 22.65 2.47 4.14
N SER A 96 22.10 2.57 5.36
CA SER A 96 22.89 2.59 6.59
C SER A 96 23.51 1.23 6.96
N GLY A 97 23.09 0.14 6.30
CA GLY A 97 23.54 -1.22 6.58
C GLY A 97 23.12 -1.80 7.94
N ARG A 98 22.28 -1.08 8.70
CA ARG A 98 21.82 -1.50 10.04
C ARG A 98 20.69 -2.53 10.01
N GLY A 99 20.18 -2.86 8.82
CA GLY A 99 19.02 -3.71 8.63
C GLY A 99 17.72 -2.96 8.93
N VAL A 100 16.68 -3.26 8.16
CA VAL A 100 15.34 -2.72 8.33
C VAL A 100 14.53 -3.70 9.18
N SER A 101 13.79 -3.21 10.18
CA SER A 101 12.87 -4.06 10.93
C SER A 101 11.71 -4.52 10.05
N GLY A 102 11.27 -5.77 10.21
CA GLY A 102 10.11 -6.31 9.47
C GLY A 102 8.84 -5.48 9.66
N ASP A 103 8.64 -4.87 10.84
CA ASP A 103 7.51 -3.99 11.11
C ASP A 103 7.49 -2.74 10.21
N VAL A 104 8.67 -2.22 9.84
CA VAL A 104 8.77 -1.04 8.97
C VAL A 104 8.39 -1.40 7.55
N TYR A 105 8.83 -2.56 7.05
CA TYR A 105 8.39 -3.08 5.76
C TYR A 105 6.89 -3.36 5.73
N VAL A 106 6.32 -3.87 6.83
CA VAL A 106 4.87 -4.07 6.96
C VAL A 106 4.14 -2.72 6.85
N LEU A 107 4.59 -1.69 7.56
CA LEU A 107 4.00 -0.35 7.47
C LEU A 107 4.11 0.21 6.04
N GLN A 108 5.28 0.06 5.40
CA GLN A 108 5.49 0.48 4.02
C GLN A 108 4.51 -0.24 3.08
N ALA A 109 4.34 -1.55 3.24
CA ALA A 109 3.41 -2.34 2.46
C ALA A 109 1.96 -1.88 2.67
N GLU A 110 1.50 -1.74 3.91
CA GLU A 110 0.14 -1.31 4.22
C GLU A 110 -0.17 0.08 3.66
N ALA A 111 0.77 1.02 3.74
CA ALA A 111 0.62 2.36 3.18
C ALA A 111 0.50 2.31 1.65
N ASN A 112 1.34 1.54 0.98
CA ASN A 112 1.30 1.36 -0.47
C ASN A 112 0.04 0.64 -0.94
N MET A 113 -0.37 -0.45 -0.27
CA MET A 113 -1.64 -1.14 -0.54
C MET A 113 -2.83 -0.19 -0.41
N SER A 114 -2.86 0.60 0.67
CA SER A 114 -3.92 1.56 0.93
C SER A 114 -3.96 2.66 -0.13
N LEU A 115 -2.79 3.21 -0.52
CA LEU A 115 -2.69 4.23 -1.56
C LEU A 115 -3.11 3.68 -2.94
N GLY A 116 -2.68 2.47 -3.29
CA GLY A 116 -3.10 1.78 -4.51
C GLY A 116 -4.62 1.60 -4.58
N ASN A 117 -5.26 1.21 -3.48
CA ASN A 117 -6.72 1.01 -3.41
C ASN A 117 -7.54 2.29 -3.65
N VAL A 118 -6.97 3.46 -3.35
CA VAL A 118 -7.64 4.75 -3.53
C VAL A 118 -7.17 5.54 -4.76
N THR A 119 -6.25 4.95 -5.52
CA THR A 119 -5.68 5.53 -6.74
C THR A 119 -6.30 4.89 -7.97
N VAL A 120 -6.35 5.63 -9.07
CA VAL A 120 -6.83 5.14 -10.36
C VAL A 120 -5.98 3.96 -10.84
N SER A 121 -6.61 3.05 -11.56
CA SER A 121 -6.03 1.74 -11.89
C SER A 121 -4.73 1.84 -12.69
N SER A 122 -4.61 2.85 -13.56
CA SER A 122 -3.39 3.12 -14.35
C SER A 122 -2.15 3.48 -13.54
N GLU A 123 -2.32 3.98 -12.31
CA GLU A 123 -1.21 4.43 -11.44
C GLU A 123 -1.00 3.47 -10.26
N ALA A 124 -2.05 2.75 -9.86
CA ALA A 124 -2.08 1.90 -8.66
C ALA A 124 -1.08 0.74 -8.68
N GLN A 125 -0.72 0.23 -9.86
CA GLN A 125 0.13 -0.96 -10.02
C GLN A 125 1.51 -0.79 -9.35
N SER A 126 2.10 0.40 -9.46
CA SER A 126 3.41 0.70 -8.86
C SER A 126 3.38 0.53 -7.34
N TYR A 127 2.34 1.05 -6.68
CA TYR A 127 2.17 0.92 -5.23
C TYR A 127 1.98 -0.54 -4.81
N PHE A 128 1.18 -1.31 -5.54
CA PHE A 128 1.00 -2.74 -5.22
C PHE A 128 2.30 -3.52 -5.38
N ARG A 129 3.08 -3.27 -6.44
CA ARG A 129 4.41 -3.89 -6.61
C ARG A 129 5.31 -3.56 -5.41
N THR A 130 5.45 -2.30 -5.04
CA THR A 130 6.25 -1.88 -3.88
C THR A 130 5.77 -2.52 -2.58
N ALA A 131 4.46 -2.72 -2.40
CA ALA A 131 3.93 -3.41 -1.24
C ALA A 131 4.35 -4.89 -1.20
N VAL A 132 4.25 -5.60 -2.33
CA VAL A 132 4.66 -7.01 -2.44
C VAL A 132 6.17 -7.14 -2.20
N GLU A 133 6.98 -6.23 -2.75
CA GLU A 133 8.43 -6.17 -2.50
C GLU A 133 8.74 -6.01 -1.01
N ALA A 134 8.09 -5.05 -0.34
CA ALA A 134 8.29 -4.80 1.09
C ALA A 134 7.89 -6.04 1.93
N LEU A 135 6.74 -6.67 1.64
CA LEU A 135 6.33 -7.90 2.33
C LEU A 135 7.31 -9.04 2.09
N LYS A 136 7.84 -9.18 0.88
CA LYS A 136 8.85 -10.19 0.56
C LYS A 136 10.12 -9.94 1.36
N LYS A 137 10.62 -8.70 1.42
CA LYS A 137 11.77 -8.31 2.25
C LYS A 137 11.53 -8.62 3.73
N ALA A 138 10.34 -8.29 4.26
CA ALA A 138 9.96 -8.61 5.64
C ALA A 138 9.98 -10.13 5.91
N SER A 139 9.48 -10.94 4.98
CA SER A 139 9.43 -12.41 5.11
C SER A 139 10.81 -13.09 5.12
N MET A 140 11.84 -12.41 4.59
CA MET A 140 13.21 -12.92 4.57
C MET A 140 13.98 -12.64 5.87
N ILE A 141 13.45 -11.81 6.78
CA ILE A 141 14.10 -11.50 8.05
C ILE A 141 13.96 -12.69 8.99
N GLU A 142 15.09 -13.19 9.49
CA GLU A 142 15.13 -14.32 10.41
C GLU A 142 14.30 -14.04 11.68
N GLY A 143 13.41 -14.97 12.00
CA GLY A 143 12.54 -14.89 13.19
C GLY A 143 11.36 -13.93 13.07
N PHE A 144 11.29 -13.10 12.02
CA PHE A 144 10.12 -12.25 11.76
C PHE A 144 8.98 -13.08 11.15
N ARG A 145 7.75 -12.81 11.57
CA ARG A 145 6.56 -13.43 11.00
C ARG A 145 5.58 -12.37 10.56
N LEU A 146 5.18 -12.44 9.28
CA LEU A 146 4.14 -11.59 8.74
C LEU A 146 2.80 -11.87 9.44
N PRO A 147 1.95 -10.84 9.62
CA PRO A 147 0.54 -11.03 9.90
C PRO A 147 -0.12 -11.94 8.86
N ILE A 148 -0.99 -12.87 9.29
CA ILE A 148 -1.59 -13.93 8.44
C ILE A 148 -2.23 -13.36 7.17
N HIS A 149 -2.89 -12.21 7.26
CA HIS A 149 -3.54 -11.59 6.11
C HIS A 149 -2.53 -11.05 5.08
N LEU A 150 -1.38 -10.53 5.53
CA LEU A 150 -0.30 -10.07 4.67
C LEU A 150 0.52 -11.23 4.09
N GLU A 151 0.66 -12.34 4.83
CA GLU A 151 1.24 -13.57 4.30
C GLU A 151 0.39 -14.14 3.14
N ARG A 152 -0.93 -14.16 3.30
CA ARG A 152 -1.86 -14.55 2.23
C ARG A 152 -1.76 -13.62 1.04
N TYR A 153 -1.72 -12.30 1.28
CA TYR A 153 -1.56 -11.30 0.23
C TYR A 153 -0.26 -11.52 -0.55
N LEU A 154 0.89 -11.64 0.14
CA LEU A 154 2.16 -11.93 -0.49
C LEU A 154 2.08 -13.19 -1.36
N ARG A 155 1.58 -14.31 -0.81
CA ARG A 155 1.44 -15.56 -1.57
C ARG A 155 0.57 -15.41 -2.82
N SER A 156 -0.45 -14.57 -2.77
CA SER A 156 -1.35 -14.33 -3.91
C SER A 156 -0.71 -13.46 -5.00
N PHE A 157 0.22 -12.57 -4.66
CA PHE A 157 0.72 -11.54 -5.60
C PHE A 157 2.24 -11.56 -5.80
N GLU A 158 2.96 -12.51 -5.20
CA GLU A 158 4.42 -12.64 -5.35
C GLU A 158 4.86 -12.77 -6.81
N PHE A 159 4.00 -13.29 -7.69
CA PHE A 159 4.28 -13.41 -9.13
C PHE A 159 4.57 -12.07 -9.81
N VAL A 160 4.01 -10.96 -9.31
CA VAL A 160 4.18 -9.60 -9.88
C VAL A 160 5.63 -9.11 -9.81
N LEU A 161 6.45 -9.75 -8.97
CA LEU A 161 7.89 -9.46 -8.85
C LEU A 161 8.73 -10.05 -9.99
N TYR A 162 8.15 -10.89 -10.84
CA TYR A 162 8.87 -11.62 -11.90
C TYR A 162 8.39 -11.31 -13.33
N ASP A 163 7.34 -10.51 -13.48
CA ASP A 163 6.91 -9.97 -14.77
C ASP A 163 7.68 -8.67 -15.07
N ASP A 164 8.59 -8.72 -16.05
CA ASP A 164 9.30 -7.56 -16.61
C ASP A 164 8.52 -6.89 -17.76
#